data_AF-A0A141RP21-F1
#
_entry.id   AF-A0A141RP21-F1
#
_cell.length_a   1.000
_cell.length_b   1.000
_cell.length_c   1.000
_cell.angle_alpha   90.00
_cell.angle_beta   90.00
_cell.angle_gamma   90.00
#
_symmetry.space_group_name_H-M   'P 1'
#
loop_
_entity.id
_entity.type
_entity.pdbx_description
1 polymer ?
#
loop_
_entity_poly.entity_id
_entity_poly.type
_entity_poly.pdbx_seq_one_letter_code
_entity_poly.pdbx_strand_id
1 'polypeptide(L)' 'MMEKTLVILKPCTLQRGLVGEITRRFERKGLRLAGMKMVQLTDEVLSEHYSHLSSKV' A
#
# COMPACT_ATOMS: atom_id res chain seq x y z
N MET A 1 -4.04 -13.94 18.51
CA MET A 1 -4.69 -13.65 17.22
C MET A 1 -3.63 -13.32 16.19
N MET A 2 -3.84 -13.65 14.92
CA MET A 2 -2.92 -13.23 13.84
C MET A 2 -3.35 -11.85 13.34
N GLU A 3 -2.47 -10.85 13.50
CA GLU A 3 -2.74 -9.48 13.07
C GLU A 3 -2.61 -9.33 11.55
N LYS A 4 -3.35 -8.37 11.00
CA LYS A 4 -3.29 -8.00 9.59
C LYS A 4 -3.12 -6.49 9.47
N THR A 5 -2.29 -6.07 8.54
CA THR A 5 -2.08 -4.65 8.23
C THR A 5 -2.13 -4.43 6.72
N LEU A 6 -2.55 -3.24 6.31
CA LEU A 6 -2.60 -2.82 4.91
C LEU A 6 -1.30 -2.07 4.57
N VAL A 7 -0.66 -2.49 3.48
CA VAL A 7 0.50 -1.79 2.90
C VAL A 7 0.11 -1.29 1.52
N ILE A 8 0.29 0.01 1.29
CA ILE A 8 0.00 0.65 0.01
C ILE A 8 1.32 0.97 -0.70
N LEU A 9 1.54 0.34 -1.86
CA LEU A 9 2.63 0.71 -2.75
C LEU A 9 2.15 1.84 -3.67
N LYS A 10 2.68 3.04 -3.45
CA LYS A 10 2.34 4.23 -4.25
C LYS A 10 2.79 4.10 -5.72
N PRO A 11 2.25 4.90 -6.66
CA PRO A 11 2.62 4.83 -8.08
C PRO A 11 4.12 4.93 -8.36
N CYS A 12 4.86 5.73 -7.57
CA CYS A 12 6.32 5.86 -7.70
C CYS A 12 7.07 4.54 -7.46
N THR A 13 6.54 3.63 -6.64
CA THR A 13 7.09 2.29 -6.42
C THR A 13 7.01 1.45 -7.67
N LEU A 14 5.89 1.57 -8.40
CA LEU A 14 5.68 0.89 -9.68
C LEU A 14 6.63 1.44 -10.75
N GLN A 15 6.66 2.77 -10.90
CA GLN A 15 7.52 3.45 -11.88
C GLN A 15 9.00 3.13 -11.70
N ARG A 16 9.44 2.87 -10.47
CA ARG A 16 10.82 2.51 -10.13
C ARG A 16 11.08 1.00 -10.14
N GLY A 17 10.09 0.16 -10.46
CA GLY A 17 10.23 -1.30 -10.47
C GLY A 17 10.50 -1.93 -9.10
N LEU A 18 10.08 -1.29 -8.01
CA LEU A 18 10.46 -1.67 -6.64
C LEU A 18 9.51 -2.67 -5.97
N VAL A 19 8.42 -3.08 -6.63
CA VAL A 19 7.39 -3.97 -6.06
C VAL A 19 8.02 -5.25 -5.52
N GLY A 20 8.80 -5.97 -6.33
CA GLY A 20 9.41 -7.24 -5.93
C GLY A 20 10.39 -7.09 -4.76
N GLU A 21 11.24 -6.07 -4.77
CA GLU A 21 12.20 -5.85 -3.68
C GLU A 21 11.50 -5.50 -2.36
N ILE A 22 10.43 -4.70 -2.40
CA ILE A 22 9.65 -4.39 -1.20
C ILE A 22 8.91 -5.61 -0.69
N THR A 23 8.23 -6.38 -1.56
CA THR A 23 7.57 -7.63 -1.18
C THR A 23 8.56 -8.60 -0.54
N ARG A 24 9.74 -8.78 -1.14
CA ARG A 24 10.82 -9.63 -0.61
C ARG A 24 11.29 -9.18 0.77
N ARG A 25 11.25 -7.87 1.10
CA ARG A 25 11.58 -7.39 2.45
C ARG A 25 10.56 -7.86 3.49
N PHE A 26 9.27 -7.83 3.17
CA PHE A 26 8.22 -8.32 4.08
C PHE A 26 8.33 -9.83 4.30
N GLU A 27 8.52 -10.60 3.23
CA GLU A 27 8.67 -12.06 3.31
C GLU A 27 9.92 -12.47 4.12
N ARG A 28 11.07 -11.82 3.88
CA ARG A 28 12.31 -12.07 4.65
C ARG A 28 12.18 -11.74 6.14
N LYS A 29 11.28 -10.82 6.49
CA LYS A 29 10.98 -10.49 7.90
C LYS A 29 10.05 -11.53 8.56
N GLY A 30 9.59 -12.53 7.80
CA GLY A 30 8.67 -13.57 8.27
C GLY A 30 7.19 -13.16 8.22
N LEU A 31 6.87 -12.02 7.58
CA LEU A 31 5.49 -11.60 7.40
C LEU A 31 4.87 -12.36 6.24
N ARG A 32 3.61 -12.76 6.40
CA ARG A 32 2.86 -13.51 5.37
C ARG A 32 1.98 -12.56 4.58
N LEU A 33 2.04 -12.65 3.26
CA LEU A 33 1.11 -11.93 2.38
C LEU A 33 -0.29 -12.56 2.50
N ALA A 34 -1.24 -11.81 3.05
CA ALA A 34 -2.62 -12.25 3.14
C ALA A 34 -3.40 -12.08 1.82
N GLY A 35 -2.94 -11.17 0.95
CA GLY A 35 -3.53 -10.87 -0.35
C GLY A 35 -2.86 -9.65 -0.97
N MET A 36 -3.00 -9.50 -2.29
CA MET A 36 -2.44 -8.37 -3.04
C MET A 36 -3.37 -8.04 -4.22
N LYS A 37 -3.61 -6.76 -4.46
CA LYS A 37 -4.44 -6.27 -5.57
C LYS A 37 -3.80 -5.02 -6.17
N MET A 38 -3.69 -4.97 -7.49
CA MET A 38 -3.37 -3.74 -8.22
C MET A 38 -4.67 -3.03 -8.55
N VAL A 39 -4.75 -1.75 -8.22
CA VAL A 39 -5.94 -0.92 -8.44
C VAL A 39 -5.48 0.45 -8.93
N GLN A 40 -6.14 0.97 -9.95
CA GLN A 40 -6.07 2.38 -10.30
C GLN A 40 -7.23 3.08 -9.60
N LEU A 41 -6.91 3.97 -8.66
CA LEU A 41 -7.91 4.69 -7.89
C LEU A 41 -8.40 5.90 -8.67
N THR A 42 -9.69 6.22 -8.53
CA THR A 42 -10.26 7.49 -9.01
C THR A 42 -10.01 8.59 -7.97
N ASP A 43 -10.15 9.85 -8.38
CA ASP A 43 -9.93 10.99 -7.50
C ASP A 43 -10.90 11.00 -6.31
N GLU A 44 -12.13 10.51 -6.50
CA GLU A 44 -13.12 10.42 -5.41
C GLU A 44 -12.65 9.47 -4.30
N VAL A 45 -12.13 8.29 -4.68
CA VAL A 45 -11.65 7.28 -3.72
C VAL A 45 -10.39 7.76 -2.99
N LEU A 46 -9.52 8.50 -3.70
CA LEU A 46 -8.33 9.11 -3.09
C LEU A 46 -8.71 10.18 -2.06
N SER A 47 -9.70 11.00 -2.38
CA SER A 47 -10.20 12.06 -1.50
C SER A 47 -10.79 11.49 -0.21
N GLU A 48 -11.61 10.44 -0.31
CA GLU A 48 -12.14 9.74 0.86
C GLU A 48 -11.02 9.13 1.71
N HIS A 49 -10.07 8.43 1.09
CA HIS A 49 -8.97 7.77 1.79
C HIS A 49 -8.09 8.75 2.57
N TYR A 50 -7.83 9.93 2.00
CA TYR A 50 -6.99 10.97 2.61
C TYR A 50 -7.78 12.10 3.30
N SER A 51 -9.09 11.94 3.50
CA SER A 51 -9.94 12.92 4.19
C SER A 51 -9.40 13.34 5.56
N HIS A 52 -8.77 12.41 6.29
CA HIS A 52 -8.13 12.68 7.58
C HIS A 52 -6.89 13.58 7.50
N LEU A 53 -6.32 13.80 6.32
CA LEU A 53 -5.19 14.72 6.09
C LEU A 53 -5.65 16.12 5.66
N SER A 54 -6.89 16.28 5.15
CA SER A 54 -7.37 17.59 4.65
C SER A 54 -7.63 18.61 5.76
N SER A 55 -7.77 18.16 7.01
CA SER A 55 -8.06 19.00 8.17
C SER A 55 -6.81 19.59 8.84
N LYS A 56 -5.62 19.38 8.27
CA LYS A 56 -4.36 19.98 8.75
C LYS A 56 -3.85 21.00 7.74
N VAL A 57 -4.43 22.20 7.78
CA VAL A 57 -3.86 23.45 7.27
C VAL A 57 -3.94 24.48 8.37
#